data_AF-A0A497QC50-F1
#
_entry.id   AF-A0A497QC50-F1
#
_cell.length_a   1.000
_cell.length_b   1.000
_cell.length_c   1.000
_cell.angle_alpha   90.00
_cell.angle_beta   90.00
_cell.angle_gamma   90.00
#
_symmetry.space_group_name_H-M   'P 1'
#
loop_
_entity.id
_entity.type
_entity.pdbx_description
1 polymer ?
#
loop_
_entity_poly.entity_id
_entity_poly.type
_entity_poly.pdbx_seq_one_letter_code
_entity_poly.pdbx_strand_id
1 'polypeptide(L)'
;MPGEIDAIRESCYYLMALIENSADCEEIGRAQLAFRRAVDQAMKAYKRGEIAVDIRTMPTVMHDFVMNDMPDPCSADRETLARFLTKIRLFLNTMDLLVRPSDVAESEARAVAKSSQWLPGLPKEEGWRLGEGSLASV
;
A
#
# COMPACT_ATOMS: atom_id res chain seq x y z
N MET A 1 -3.50 7.69 -2.43
CA MET A 1 -2.61 6.84 -3.24
C MET A 1 -2.39 5.56 -2.46
N PRO A 2 -2.42 4.37 -3.08
CA PRO A 2 -2.07 3.13 -2.38
C PRO A 2 -0.67 3.28 -1.76
N GLY A 3 -0.47 2.70 -0.58
CA GLY A 3 0.84 2.74 0.08
C GLY A 3 1.89 2.01 -0.77
N GLU A 4 3.17 2.29 -0.55
CA GLU A 4 4.29 1.70 -1.30
C GLU A 4 4.27 0.16 -1.26
N ILE A 5 3.77 -0.41 -0.16
CA ILE A 5 3.59 -1.86 0.01
C ILE A 5 2.43 -2.38 -0.84
N ASP A 6 1.34 -1.63 -0.97
CA ASP A 6 0.20 -2.03 -1.80
C ASP A 6 0.57 -1.98 -3.29
N ALA A 7 1.38 -0.99 -3.70
CA ALA A 7 1.94 -0.94 -5.05
C ALA A 7 2.81 -2.17 -5.37
N ILE A 8 3.55 -2.69 -4.38
CA ILE A 8 4.26 -3.97 -4.52
C ILE A 8 3.26 -5.12 -4.69
N ARG A 9 2.24 -5.23 -3.85
CA ARG A 9 1.22 -6.30 -3.94
C ARG A 9 0.56 -6.32 -5.31
N GLU A 10 0.05 -5.17 -5.76
CA GLU A 10 -0.65 -5.02 -7.04
C GLU A 10 0.25 -5.42 -8.21
N SER A 11 1.50 -4.93 -8.24
CA SER A 11 2.45 -5.26 -9.30
C SER A 11 2.88 -6.74 -9.27
N CYS A 12 3.02 -7.35 -8.09
CA CYS A 12 3.23 -8.79 -7.96
C CYS A 12 2.06 -9.60 -8.52
N TYR A 13 0.83 -9.32 -8.08
CA TYR A 13 -0.36 -10.04 -8.55
C TYR A 13 -0.53 -9.93 -10.07
N TYR A 14 -0.32 -8.74 -10.61
CA TYR A 14 -0.39 -8.51 -12.04
C TYR A 14 0.67 -9.31 -12.81
N LEU A 15 1.93 -9.28 -12.36
CA LEU A 15 3.02 -10.04 -12.98
C LEU A 15 2.77 -11.56 -12.90
N MET A 16 2.31 -12.07 -11.77
CA MET A 16 1.96 -13.49 -11.62
C MET A 16 0.86 -13.89 -12.60
N ALA A 17 -0.20 -13.09 -12.71
CA ALA A 17 -1.31 -13.35 -13.62
C ALA A 17 -0.84 -13.43 -15.08
N LEU A 18 0.05 -12.53 -15.53
CA LEU A 18 0.59 -12.57 -16.89
C LEU A 18 1.41 -13.85 -17.16
N ILE A 19 2.25 -14.26 -16.21
CA ILE A 19 3.05 -15.49 -16.35
C ILE A 19 2.14 -16.73 -16.37
N GLU A 20 1.14 -16.80 -15.49
CA GLU A 20 0.20 -17.92 -15.41
C GLU A 20 -0.65 -18.06 -16.67
N ASN A 21 -1.04 -16.94 -17.29
CA ASN A 21 -1.81 -16.93 -18.53
C ASN A 21 -0.94 -17.00 -19.79
N SER A 22 0.38 -17.19 -19.66
CA SER A 22 1.32 -17.27 -20.79
C SER A 22 1.22 -16.06 -21.73
N ALA A 23 1.14 -14.86 -21.15
CA ALA A 23 1.18 -13.59 -21.88
C ALA A 23 2.47 -13.44 -22.70
N ASP A 24 2.48 -12.49 -23.63
CA ASP A 24 3.67 -12.24 -24.45
C ASP A 24 4.83 -11.64 -23.62
N CYS A 25 6.05 -11.78 -24.15
CA CYS A 25 7.24 -11.38 -23.40
C CYS A 25 7.33 -9.85 -23.18
N GLU A 26 6.70 -9.05 -24.04
CA GLU A 26 6.68 -7.59 -23.88
C GLU A 26 5.75 -7.19 -22.73
N GLU A 27 4.58 -7.83 -22.62
CA GLU A 27 3.64 -7.65 -21.51
C GLU A 27 4.28 -8.03 -20.17
N ILE A 28 4.92 -9.20 -20.11
CA ILE A 28 5.65 -9.65 -18.92
C ILE A 28 6.78 -8.67 -18.59
N GLY A 29 7.53 -8.19 -19.59
CA GLY A 29 8.60 -7.21 -19.40
C GLY A 29 8.12 -5.88 -18.85
N ARG A 30 6.97 -5.36 -19.34
CA ARG A 30 6.35 -4.14 -18.77
C ARG A 30 5.93 -4.34 -17.32
N ALA A 31 5.37 -5.51 -16.98
CA ALA A 31 4.98 -5.83 -15.61
C ALA A 31 6.18 -6.01 -14.67
N GLN A 32 7.25 -6.67 -15.13
CA GLN A 32 8.51 -6.75 -14.39
C GLN A 32 9.09 -5.37 -14.10
N LEU A 33 9.06 -4.44 -15.07
CA LEU A 33 9.52 -3.07 -14.86
C LEU A 33 8.65 -2.32 -13.84
N ALA A 34 7.33 -2.49 -13.88
CA ALA A 34 6.43 -1.91 -12.88
C ALA A 34 6.73 -2.44 -11.48
N PHE A 35 6.93 -3.75 -11.33
CA PHE A 35 7.29 -4.38 -10.07
C PHE A 35 8.65 -3.89 -9.54
N ARG A 36 9.68 -3.79 -10.40
CA ARG A 36 10.97 -3.17 -10.05
C ARG A 36 10.81 -1.77 -9.49
N ARG A 37 10.01 -0.93 -10.14
CA ARG A 37 9.77 0.45 -9.71
C ARG A 37 9.06 0.51 -8.35
N ALA A 38 8.05 -0.32 -8.12
CA ALA A 38 7.35 -0.38 -6.84
C ALA A 38 8.30 -0.74 -5.69
N VAL A 39 9.14 -1.76 -5.89
CA VAL A 39 10.11 -2.21 -4.89
C VAL A 39 11.21 -1.18 -4.64
N ASP A 40 11.70 -0.50 -5.68
CA ASP A 40 12.67 0.59 -5.52
C ASP A 40 12.09 1.77 -4.72
N GLN A 41 10.82 2.12 -4.97
CA GLN A 41 10.13 3.16 -4.21
C GLN A 41 9.93 2.77 -2.74
N ALA A 42 9.49 1.54 -2.48
CA ALA A 42 9.35 1.03 -1.12
C ALA A 42 10.71 0.99 -0.39
N MET A 43 11.79 0.61 -1.06
CA MET A 43 13.13 0.62 -0.46
C MET A 43 13.58 2.04 -0.11
N LYS A 44 13.23 3.04 -0.94
CA LYS A 44 13.48 4.46 -0.60
C LYS A 44 12.65 4.91 0.61
N ALA A 45 11.37 4.53 0.69
CA ALA A 45 10.51 4.83 1.83
C ALA A 45 11.02 4.15 3.12
N TYR A 46 11.45 2.89 3.05
CA TYR A 46 12.12 2.18 4.14
C TYR A 46 13.37 2.92 4.63
N LYS A 47 14.25 3.37 3.70
CA LYS A 47 15.44 4.16 4.05
C LYS A 47 15.12 5.51 4.71
N ARG A 48 13.94 6.08 4.43
CA ARG A 48 13.44 7.30 5.10
C ARG A 48 12.75 7.02 6.45
N GLY A 49 12.55 5.75 6.82
CA GLY A 49 11.85 5.36 8.05
C GLY A 49 10.33 5.41 7.94
N GLU A 50 9.77 5.50 6.73
CA GLU A 50 8.32 5.55 6.49
C GLU A 50 7.68 4.16 6.50
N ILE A 51 8.49 3.11 6.31
CA ILE A 51 8.08 1.70 6.37
C ILE A 51 8.87 1.05 7.51
N ALA A 52 8.15 0.38 8.41
CA ALA A 52 8.75 -0.46 9.45
C ALA A 52 8.62 -1.94 9.05
N VAL A 53 9.66 -2.71 9.31
CA VAL A 53 9.67 -4.17 9.12
C VAL A 53 10.28 -4.85 10.34
N ASP A 54 9.78 -6.05 10.64
CA ASP A 54 10.23 -6.81 11.81
C ASP A 54 11.68 -7.29 11.66
N ILE A 55 12.11 -7.58 10.43
CA ILE A 55 13.47 -8.05 10.12
C ILE A 55 14.18 -7.01 9.24
N ARG A 56 15.13 -6.28 9.83
CA ARG A 56 15.83 -5.14 9.19
C ARG A 56 16.58 -5.47 7.89
N THR A 57 17.01 -6.71 7.72
CA THR A 57 17.73 -7.15 6.52
C THR A 57 16.81 -7.51 5.36
N MET A 58 15.53 -7.77 5.63
CA MET A 58 14.61 -8.29 4.63
C MET A 58 14.30 -7.32 3.48
N PRO A 59 14.11 -6.01 3.70
CA PRO A 59 13.94 -5.07 2.60
C PRO A 59 15.11 -5.08 1.60
N THR A 60 16.34 -5.22 2.09
CA THR A 60 17.53 -5.31 1.23
C THR A 60 17.52 -6.60 0.42
N VAL A 61 17.29 -7.76 1.06
CA VAL A 61 17.23 -9.06 0.37
C VAL A 61 16.13 -9.09 -0.69
N MET A 62 14.97 -8.52 -0.37
CA MET A 62 13.84 -8.41 -1.29
C MET A 62 14.13 -7.47 -2.46
N HIS A 63 14.78 -6.33 -2.19
CA HIS A 63 15.21 -5.40 -3.24
C HIS A 63 16.24 -6.04 -4.17
N ASP A 64 17.25 -6.73 -3.62
CA ASP A 64 18.30 -7.39 -4.40
C ASP A 64 17.73 -8.48 -5.32
N PHE A 65 16.81 -9.31 -4.81
CA PHE A 65 16.11 -10.32 -5.63
C PHE A 65 15.43 -9.66 -6.85
N VAL A 66 14.69 -8.58 -6.63
CA VAL A 66 13.93 -7.90 -7.69
C VAL A 66 14.87 -7.20 -8.68
N MET A 67 15.99 -6.65 -8.22
CA MET A 67 16.91 -5.94 -9.09
C MET A 67 17.81 -6.87 -9.90
N ASN A 68 18.16 -8.04 -9.37
CA ASN A 68 19.21 -8.87 -9.97
C ASN A 68 18.73 -10.23 -10.48
N ASP A 69 17.64 -10.80 -9.94
CA ASP A 69 17.29 -12.20 -10.18
C ASP A 69 16.09 -12.41 -11.13
N MET A 70 15.48 -11.34 -11.66
CA MET A 70 14.40 -11.54 -12.63
C MET A 70 14.95 -12.05 -13.97
N PRO A 71 14.34 -13.08 -14.55
CA PRO A 71 14.72 -13.57 -15.87
C PRO A 71 14.32 -12.56 -16.96
N ASP A 72 15.09 -12.52 -18.04
CA ASP A 72 14.69 -11.85 -19.27
C ASP A 72 13.47 -12.59 -19.88
N PRO A 73 12.31 -11.91 -20.00
CA PRO A 73 11.07 -12.57 -20.39
C PRO A 73 11.08 -13.07 -21.85
N CYS A 74 11.91 -12.50 -22.73
CA CYS A 74 11.92 -12.88 -24.14
C CYS A 74 12.90 -14.03 -24.44
N SER A 75 13.81 -14.35 -23.51
CA SER A 75 14.75 -15.46 -23.63
C SER A 75 14.51 -16.59 -22.63
N ALA A 76 13.69 -16.36 -21.60
CA ALA A 76 13.36 -17.38 -20.61
C ALA A 76 12.47 -18.50 -21.16
N ASP A 77 12.86 -19.74 -20.88
CA ASP A 77 12.01 -20.89 -21.11
C ASP A 77 10.88 -21.01 -20.07
N ARG A 78 9.93 -21.90 -20.35
CA ARG A 78 8.76 -22.13 -19.48
C ARG A 78 9.16 -22.58 -18.07
N GLU A 79 10.22 -23.38 -17.94
CA GLU A 79 10.70 -23.87 -16.64
C GLU A 79 11.27 -22.72 -15.80
N THR A 80 12.03 -21.82 -16.42
CA THR A 80 12.59 -20.63 -15.79
C THR A 80 11.51 -19.67 -15.35
N LEU A 81 10.49 -19.44 -16.18
CA LEU A 81 9.32 -18.64 -15.80
C LEU A 81 8.52 -19.29 -14.66
N ALA A 82 8.36 -20.63 -14.64
CA ALA A 82 7.70 -21.33 -13.55
C ALA A 82 8.46 -21.25 -12.21
N ARG A 83 9.81 -21.36 -12.26
CA ARG A 83 10.67 -21.12 -11.09
C ARG A 83 10.55 -19.68 -10.60
N PHE A 84 10.57 -18.72 -11.51
CA PHE A 84 10.42 -17.30 -11.18
C PHE A 84 9.06 -17.02 -10.54
N LEU A 85 7.97 -17.58 -11.07
CA LEU A 85 6.63 -17.49 -10.48
C LEU A 85 6.60 -18.02 -9.04
N THR A 86 7.27 -19.15 -8.79
CA THR A 86 7.41 -19.70 -7.43
C THR A 86 8.13 -18.74 -6.49
N LYS A 87 9.21 -18.08 -6.97
CA LYS A 87 9.93 -17.06 -6.20
C LYS A 87 9.07 -15.81 -5.93
N ILE A 88 8.27 -15.36 -6.89
CA ILE A 88 7.36 -14.21 -6.69
C ILE A 88 6.30 -14.53 -5.62
N ARG A 89 5.73 -15.74 -5.63
CA ARG A 89 4.79 -16.18 -4.59
C ARG A 89 5.45 -16.19 -3.20
N LEU A 90 6.68 -16.68 -3.11
CA LEU A 90 7.45 -16.66 -1.86
C LEU A 90 7.74 -15.23 -1.39
N PHE A 91 8.11 -14.34 -2.32
CA PHE A 91 8.33 -12.92 -2.04
C PHE A 91 7.09 -12.28 -1.43
N LEU A 92 5.92 -12.50 -2.02
CA LEU A 92 4.65 -11.94 -1.55
C LEU A 92 4.29 -12.47 -0.15
N ASN A 93 4.36 -13.78 0.04
CA ASN A 93 4.12 -14.40 1.36
C ASN A 93 5.08 -13.86 2.43
N THR A 94 6.34 -13.64 2.06
CA THR A 94 7.35 -13.08 2.97
C THR A 94 7.02 -11.64 3.35
N MET A 95 6.55 -10.84 2.39
CA MET A 95 6.12 -9.47 2.65
C MET A 95 4.94 -9.41 3.63
N ASP A 96 3.93 -10.25 3.42
CA ASP A 96 2.73 -10.26 4.27
C ASP A 96 3.01 -10.74 5.70
N LEU A 97 4.06 -11.55 5.90
CA LEU A 97 4.51 -11.97 7.23
C LEU A 97 5.33 -10.89 7.97
N LEU A 98 6.01 -10.00 7.24
CA LEU A 98 7.06 -9.13 7.81
C LEU A 98 6.70 -7.65 7.85
N VAL A 99 5.77 -7.22 7.00
CA VAL A 99 5.33 -5.84 6.94
C VAL A 99 4.17 -5.64 7.90
N ARG A 100 4.43 -4.95 9.00
CA ARG A 100 3.36 -4.47 9.89
C ARG A 100 2.79 -3.18 9.33
N PRO A 101 1.46 -2.99 9.34
CA PRO A 101 0.89 -1.65 9.28
C PRO A 101 1.54 -0.84 10.41
N SER A 102 2.04 0.36 10.09
CA SER A 102 2.61 1.24 11.12
C SER A 102 1.60 1.43 12.25
N ASP A 103 1.96 1.06 13.48
CA ASP A 103 1.15 1.29 14.69
C ASP A 103 0.78 2.78 14.86
N VAL A 104 1.50 3.69 14.16
CA VAL A 104 1.16 5.13 14.11
C VAL A 104 -0.16 5.36 13.37
N ALA A 105 -0.40 4.66 12.26
CA ALA A 105 -1.64 4.79 11.50
C ALA A 105 -2.84 4.19 12.25
N GLU A 106 -2.65 3.08 12.99
CA GLU A 106 -3.69 2.54 13.87
C GLU A 106 -3.91 3.43 15.10
N SER A 107 -2.86 3.98 15.70
CA SER A 107 -2.96 4.90 16.84
C SER A 107 -3.69 6.19 16.47
N GLU A 108 -3.38 6.78 15.32
CA GLU A 108 -4.05 7.98 14.80
C GLU A 108 -5.50 7.70 14.40
N ALA A 109 -5.77 6.59 13.68
CA ALA A 109 -7.13 6.19 13.35
C ALA A 109 -7.98 5.91 14.61
N ARG A 110 -7.38 5.29 15.64
CA ARG A 110 -8.04 5.01 16.93
C ARG A 110 -8.21 6.26 17.78
N ALA A 111 -7.29 7.22 17.70
CA ALA A 111 -7.41 8.53 18.33
C ALA A 111 -8.53 9.38 17.67
N VAL A 112 -8.63 9.36 16.34
CA VAL A 112 -9.71 10.03 15.59
C VAL A 112 -11.06 9.37 15.87
N ALA A 113 -11.13 8.04 15.95
CA ALA A 113 -12.33 7.32 16.32
C ALA A 113 -12.78 7.59 17.77
N LYS A 114 -11.84 7.67 18.73
CA LYS A 114 -12.15 8.05 20.13
C LYS A 114 -12.56 9.51 20.27
N SER A 115 -11.94 10.42 19.51
CA SER A 115 -12.28 11.85 19.52
C SER A 115 -13.70 12.09 18.97
N SER A 116 -14.10 11.32 17.96
CA SER A 116 -15.46 11.37 17.40
C SER A 116 -16.54 10.75 18.30
N GLN A 117 -16.13 10.02 19.36
CA GLN A 117 -17.04 9.34 20.29
C GLN A 117 -17.41 10.21 21.51
N TRP A 118 -16.89 11.44 21.60
CA TRP A 118 -17.12 12.39 22.72
C TRP A 118 -17.81 13.70 22.30
N LEU A 119 -18.86 13.62 21.48
CA LEU A 119 -19.87 14.69 21.45
C LEU A 119 -21.12 14.24 22.21
N PRO A 120 -21.22 14.51 23.52
CA PRO A 120 -22.49 14.42 24.22
C PRO A 120 -23.42 15.53 23.72
N GLY A 121 -24.55 15.12 23.14
CA GLY A 121 -25.81 15.86 23.04
C GLY A 121 -25.72 17.36 22.71
N LEU A 122 -25.85 17.69 21.42
CA LEU A 122 -26.38 19.01 21.06
C LEU A 122 -27.83 19.10 21.60
N PRO A 123 -28.16 20.08 22.45
CA PRO A 123 -29.53 20.28 22.86
C PRO A 123 -30.36 20.73 21.64
N LYS A 124 -31.56 20.15 21.51
CA LYS A 124 -32.61 20.63 20.61
C LYS A 124 -32.78 22.14 20.82
N GLU A 125 -32.65 22.92 19.76
CA GLU A 125 -33.04 24.34 19.80
C GLU A 125 -34.53 24.43 20.13
N GLU A 126 -34.83 24.76 21.39
CA GLU A 126 -36.10 25.32 21.80
C GLU A 126 -36.23 26.71 21.16
N GLY A 127 -37.32 26.91 20.43
CA GLY A 127 -37.70 28.22 19.92
C GLY A 127 -37.97 29.18 21.08
N TRP A 128 -37.11 30.20 21.21
CA TRP A 128 -37.37 31.35 22.04
C TRP A 128 -37.68 32.56 21.17
N ARG A 129 -38.95 32.98 21.24
CA ARG A 129 -39.44 34.27 20.74
C ARG A 129 -38.57 35.39 21.29
N LEU A 130 -37.99 36.19 20.40
CA LEU A 130 -37.60 37.57 20.69
C LEU A 130 -38.69 38.47 20.11
N GLY A 131 -39.59 38.91 20.99
CA GLY A 131 -40.32 40.15 20.77
C GLY A 131 -39.53 41.26 21.43
N GLU A 132 -39.17 42.28 20.64
CA GLU A 132 -39.09 43.69 21.05
C GLU A 132 -38.66 44.52 19.83
N GLY A 133 -39.65 44.92 19.02
CA GLY A 133 -39.52 46.00 18.05
C GLY A 133 -39.95 47.30 18.74
N SER A 134 -38.98 48.06 19.25
CA SER A 134 -39.19 49.42 19.75
C SER A 134 -39.29 50.38 18.56
N LEU A 135 -40.44 51.06 18.47
CA LEU A 135 -40.75 52.09 17.49
C LEU A 135 -39.88 53.34 17.70
N ALA A 136 -39.31 53.87 16.62
CA ALA A 136 -38.84 55.24 16.54
C ALA A 136 -39.32 55.90 15.24
N SER A 137 -40.06 57.02 15.41
CA SER A 137 -40.22 58.18 14.51
C SER A 137 -40.91 57.92 13.15
N VAL A 138 -41.98 58.60 12.74
CA VAL A 138 -42.37 60.03 12.79
C VAL A 138 -43.90 60.12 12.74
#